data_AF-A0A0F8YWK3-F1
#
_entry.id   AF-A0A0F8YWK3-F1
#
_cell.length_a   1.000
_cell.length_b   1.000
_cell.length_c   1.000
_cell.angle_alpha   90.00
_cell.angle_beta   90.00
_cell.angle_gamma   90.00
#
_symmetry.space_group_name_H-M   'P 1'
#
loop_
_entity.id
_entity.type
_entity.pdbx_description
1 polymer ?
#
loop_
_entity_poly.entity_id
_entity_poly.type
_entity_poly.pdbx_seq_one_letter_code
_entity_poly.pdbx_strand_id
1 'polypeptide(L)'
;MNNASRQSVFTQVDYRQFRQHLADITTKTVKGKGYETSIYDAKGDIQAIVHAASIDSNGQCYSAEYYIRTQALPVAMEWQYAA
;
A
#
# COMPACT_ATOMS: atom_id res chain seq x y z
N MET A 1 19.15 7.33 24.51
CA MET A 1 18.29 6.28 23.92
C MET A 1 17.68 6.86 22.67
N ASN A 2 18.23 6.53 21.49
CA ASN A 2 17.73 7.07 20.22
C ASN A 2 16.41 6.39 19.85
N ASN A 3 15.31 7.15 19.93
CA ASN A 3 14.00 6.76 19.42
C ASN A 3 14.07 6.74 17.88
N ALA A 4 14.54 5.64 17.31
CA ALA A 4 14.29 5.34 15.91
C ALA A 4 12.80 5.01 15.78
N SER A 5 12.00 6.01 15.38
CA SER A 5 10.62 5.80 14.98
C SER A 5 10.58 4.69 13.94
N ARG A 6 9.86 3.61 14.22
CA ARG A 6 9.63 2.53 13.25
C ARG A 6 8.80 3.11 12.11
N GLN A 7 9.45 3.63 11.07
CA GLN A 7 8.78 4.03 9.85
C GLN A 7 8.10 2.79 9.27
N SER A 8 6.77 2.83 9.11
CA SER A 8 6.04 1.75 8.44
C SER A 8 6.61 1.56 7.04
N VAL A 9 6.73 0.31 6.58
CA VAL A 9 7.24 -0.02 5.23
C VAL A 9 6.22 0.37 4.16
N PHE A 10 4.93 0.37 4.52
CA PHE A 10 3.82 0.74 3.66
C PHE A 10 2.97 1.82 4.33
N THR A 11 2.48 2.75 3.52
CA THR A 11 1.54 3.78 3.93
C THR A 11 0.20 3.53 3.26
N GLN A 12 -0.87 3.57 4.06
CA GLN A 12 -2.23 3.53 3.55
C GLN A 12 -2.53 4.83 2.79
N VAL A 13 -3.06 4.69 1.59
CA VAL A 13 -3.37 5.81 0.69
C VAL A 13 -4.78 5.67 0.14
N ASP A 14 -5.30 6.75 -0.41
CA ASP A 14 -6.56 6.68 -1.14
C ASP A 14 -6.38 5.99 -2.51
N TYR A 15 -7.50 5.60 -3.13
CA TYR A 15 -7.48 4.93 -4.44
C TYR A 15 -6.82 5.77 -5.54
N ARG A 16 -6.96 7.09 -5.50
CA ARG A 16 -6.41 7.98 -6.54
C ARG A 16 -4.88 8.02 -6.44
N GLN A 17 -4.34 8.21 -5.24
CA GLN A 17 -2.91 8.17 -4.96
C GLN A 17 -2.31 6.81 -5.34
N PHE A 18 -3.01 5.72 -4.98
CA PHE A 18 -2.62 4.37 -5.37
C PHE A 18 -2.53 4.19 -6.89
N ARG A 19 -3.55 4.64 -7.63
CA ARG A 19 -3.58 4.57 -9.09
C ARG A 19 -2.50 5.41 -9.76
N GLN A 20 -2.19 6.59 -9.20
CA GLN A 20 -1.09 7.44 -9.68
C GLN A 20 0.25 6.72 -9.49
N HIS A 21 0.52 6.19 -8.30
CA HIS A 21 1.72 5.41 -8.03
C HIS A 21 1.86 4.21 -8.99
N LEU A 22 0.77 3.47 -9.23
CA LEU A 22 0.79 2.35 -10.18
C LEU A 22 1.09 2.75 -11.62
N ALA A 23 0.72 3.95 -12.05
CA ALA A 23 1.04 4.45 -13.39
C ALA A 23 2.53 4.78 -13.55
N ASP A 24 3.20 5.15 -12.46
CA ASP A 24 4.60 5.57 -12.46
C ASP A 24 5.58 4.39 -12.29
N ILE A 25 5.10 3.21 -11.85
CA ILE A 25 5.95 2.03 -11.68
C ILE A 25 5.86 1.09 -12.89
N THR A 26 7.02 0.55 -13.29
CA THR A 26 7.07 -0.55 -14.28
C THR A 26 6.75 -1.85 -13.56
N THR A 27 5.48 -2.24 -13.58
CA THR A 27 4.98 -3.46 -12.94
C THR A 27 5.28 -4.69 -13.79
N LYS A 28 5.82 -5.75 -13.18
CA LYS A 28 6.07 -7.03 -13.88
C LYS A 28 5.24 -8.19 -13.36
N THR A 29 4.90 -8.19 -12.07
CA THR A 29 4.20 -9.33 -11.47
C THR A 29 3.15 -8.85 -10.47
N VAL A 30 1.96 -9.41 -10.56
CA VAL A 30 0.87 -9.26 -9.58
C VAL A 30 0.62 -10.64 -8.98
N LYS A 31 0.62 -10.76 -7.65
CA LYS A 31 0.29 -12.01 -6.96
C LYS A 31 -0.87 -11.79 -6.01
N GLY A 32 -1.94 -12.57 -6.20
CA GLY A 32 -3.09 -12.60 -5.29
C GLY A 32 -2.95 -13.72 -4.26
N LYS A 33 -3.32 -13.42 -3.01
CA LYS A 33 -3.44 -14.39 -1.91
C LYS A 33 -4.68 -14.07 -1.07
N GLY A 34 -5.77 -14.78 -1.34
CA GLY A 34 -7.03 -14.58 -0.60
C GLY A 34 -7.58 -13.18 -0.81
N TYR A 35 -7.64 -12.38 0.26
CA TYR A 35 -8.10 -11.00 0.22
C TYR A 35 -6.99 -9.98 -0.11
N GLU A 36 -5.72 -10.39 -0.11
CA GLU A 36 -4.57 -9.51 -0.37
C GLU A 36 -4.06 -9.69 -1.80
N THR A 37 -3.73 -8.59 -2.46
CA THR A 37 -3.00 -8.58 -3.72
C THR A 37 -1.74 -7.74 -3.59
N SER A 38 -0.58 -8.37 -3.78
CA SER A 38 0.72 -7.68 -3.77
C SER A 38 1.21 -7.44 -5.19
N ILE A 39 1.76 -6.25 -5.41
CA ILE A 39 2.25 -5.76 -6.70
C ILE A 39 3.76 -5.58 -6.61
N TYR A 40 4.50 -6.18 -7.55
CA TYR A 40 5.96 -6.26 -7.52
C TYR A 40 6.60 -5.51 -8.69
N ASP A 41 7.78 -4.97 -8.44
CA ASP A 41 8.66 -4.43 -9.49
C ASP A 41 9.42 -5.56 -10.22
N ALA A 42 10.34 -5.16 -11.11
CA ALA A 42 11.17 -6.07 -11.86
C ALA A 42 12.25 -6.80 -11.03
N LYS A 43 12.61 -6.29 -9.86
CA LYS A 43 13.59 -6.87 -8.94
C LYS A 43 12.94 -7.84 -7.94
N GLY A 44 11.60 -7.86 -7.90
CA GLY A 44 10.83 -8.68 -6.98
C GLY A 44 10.50 -7.97 -5.67
N ASP A 45 10.70 -6.65 -5.59
CA ASP A 45 10.32 -5.85 -4.43
C ASP A 45 8.84 -5.47 -4.50
N ILE A 46 8.14 -5.61 -3.37
CA ILE A 46 6.74 -5.18 -3.25
C ILE A 46 6.68 -3.65 -3.29
N GLN A 47 5.93 -3.13 -4.26
CA GLN A 47 5.69 -1.70 -4.45
C GLN A 47 4.34 -1.27 -3.87
N ALA A 48 3.34 -2.14 -3.94
CA ALA A 48 1.97 -1.82 -3.56
C ALA A 48 1.22 -3.06 -3.07
N ILE A 49 0.25 -2.86 -2.19
CA ILE A 49 -0.64 -3.89 -1.65
C ILE A 49 -2.09 -3.39 -1.73
N VAL A 50 -3.01 -4.28 -2.11
CA VAL A 50 -4.45 -4.04 -2.07
C VAL A 50 -5.10 -5.08 -1.17
N HIS A 51 -5.90 -4.64 -0.21
CA HIS A 51 -6.89 -5.51 0.43
C HIS A 51 -8.21 -5.36 -0.30
N ALA A 52 -8.76 -6.48 -0.79
CA ALA A 52 -10.07 -6.52 -1.39
C ALA A 52 -11.15 -6.18 -0.35
N ALA A 53 -12.23 -5.56 -0.82
CA ALA A 53 -13.42 -5.42 0.00
C ALA A 53 -13.93 -6.81 0.42
N SER A 54 -14.35 -6.95 1.67
CA SER A 54 -14.78 -8.23 2.23
C SER A 54 -15.90 -8.05 3.25
N ILE A 55 -16.57 -9.14 3.58
CA ILE A 55 -17.59 -9.21 4.62
C ILE A 55 -17.17 -10.33 5.57
N ASP A 56 -17.12 -10.06 6.87
CA ASP A 56 -16.78 -11.08 7.86
C ASP A 56 -17.96 -12.02 8.16
N SER A 57 -17.72 -13.01 9.03
CA SER A 57 -18.76 -13.95 9.46
C SER A 57 -19.89 -13.31 10.28
N ASN A 58 -19.70 -12.09 10.77
CA ASN A 58 -20.71 -11.33 11.53
C ASN A 58 -21.52 -10.40 10.62
N GLY A 59 -21.24 -10.36 9.32
CA GLY A 59 -21.88 -9.45 8.37
C GLY A 59 -21.29 -8.05 8.34
N GLN A 60 -20.15 -7.81 8.99
CA GLN A 60 -19.45 -6.53 8.95
C GLN A 60 -18.77 -6.36 7.59
N CYS A 61 -19.09 -5.27 6.90
CA CYS A 61 -18.46 -4.91 5.63
C CYS A 61 -17.15 -4.14 5.86
N TYR A 62 -16.13 -4.51 5.10
CA TYR A 62 -14.83 -3.84 5.03
C TYR A 62 -14.60 -3.32 3.61
N SER A 63 -14.33 -2.03 3.48
CA SER A 63 -13.97 -1.42 2.20
C SER A 63 -12.59 -1.88 1.74
N ALA A 64 -12.32 -1.77 0.44
CA ALA A 64 -10.97 -2.02 -0.07
C ALA A 64 -9.97 -1.02 0.51
N GLU A 65 -8.78 -1.50 0.84
CA GLU A 65 -7.68 -0.69 1.37
C GLU A 65 -6.49 -0.74 0.42
N TYR A 66 -5.80 0.39 0.28
CA TYR A 66 -4.71 0.56 -0.66
C TYR A 66 -3.46 1.01 0.07
N TYR A 67 -2.35 0.35 -0.20
CA TYR A 67 -1.08 0.66 0.42
C TYR A 67 0.01 0.76 -0.64
N ILE A 68 0.88 1.77 -0.50
CA ILE A 68 2.08 1.90 -1.32
C ILE A 68 3.31 1.91 -0.42
N ARG A 69 4.47 1.58 -0.98
CA ARG A 69 5.72 1.65 -0.23
C ARG A 69 5.99 3.08 0.24
N THR A 70 6.27 3.28 1.52
CA THR A 70 6.44 4.62 2.13
C THR A 70 7.50 5.46 1.40
N GLN A 71 8.57 4.83 0.94
CA GLN A 71 9.66 5.47 0.20
C GLN A 71 9.24 5.99 -1.19
N ALA A 72 8.11 5.53 -1.71
CA ALA A 72 7.57 5.96 -2.99
C ALA A 72 6.56 7.11 -2.86
N LEU A 73 6.27 7.55 -1.63
CA LEU A 73 5.48 8.76 -1.42
C LEU A 73 6.28 9.98 -1.88
N PRO A 74 5.66 10.95 -2.56
CA PRO A 74 6.28 12.24 -2.79
C PRO A 74 6.68 12.86 -1.46
N VAL A 75 7.88 13.45 -1.36
CA VAL A 75 8.38 14.13 -0.14
C VAL A 75 7.40 15.20 0.38
N ALA A 76 6.59 15.79 -0.51
CA ALA A 76 5.52 16.72 -0.15
C ALA A 76 4.39 16.12 0.71
N MET A 77 4.28 14.78 0.78
CA MET A 77 3.24 14.06 1.51
C MET A 77 3.70 13.49 2.87
N GLU A 78 5.00 13.52 3.20
CA GLU A 78 5.49 13.00 4.50
C GLU A 78 4.81 13.68 5.71
N TRP A 79 4.41 14.95 5.57
CA TRP A 79 3.74 15.73 6.62
C TRP A 79 2.29 15.31 6.90
N GLN A 80 1.63 14.56 6.02
CA GLN A 80 0.24 14.11 6.23
C GLN A 80 0.13 12.74 6.92
N TYR A 81 1.23 11.97 6.95
CA TYR A 81 1.25 10.61 7.50
C TYR A 81 2.15 10.47 8.74
N ALA A 82 2.71 11.59 9.24
CA ALA A 82 3.39 11.68 10.52
C ALA A 82 2.41 12.15 11.61
N ALA A 83 1.49 11.26 12.02
CA ALA A 83 0.64 11.46 13.18
C ALA A 83 0.48 10.15 13.95
#